data_AF-A0A7W2LRV6-F1
#
_entry.id   AF-A0A7W2LRV6-F1
#
_cell.length_a   1.000
_cell.length_b   1.000
_cell.length_c   1.000
_cell.angle_alpha   90.00
_cell.angle_beta   90.00
_cell.angle_gamma   90.00
#
_symmetry.space_group_name_H-M   'P 1'
#
loop_
_entity.id
_entity.type
_entity.pdbx_description
1 polymer ?
#
loop_
_entity_poly.entity_id
_entity_poly.type
_entity_poly.pdbx_seq_one_letter_code
_entity_poly.pdbx_strand_id
1 'polypeptide(L)'
;ANRAGKTSIMGSNLEQQLIGFITFGLKPYIDTIEDELNSKLFGSTTRFVEFVVEGLLRADSAGRATYLGAALGGSGGSGWMTINEARAKENLPLLEGDEYNRVTRWEVQKNGDS
;
A
#
# COMPACT_ATOMS: atom_id res chain seq x y z
N ALA A 1 -25.95 26.94 27.56
CA ALA A 1 -25.71 26.63 26.13
C ALA A 1 -24.95 25.31 26.05
N ASN A 2 -25.65 24.18 25.95
CA ASN A 2 -25.03 22.86 25.82
C ASN A 2 -25.46 22.25 24.47
N ARG A 3 -24.67 22.52 23.44
CA ARG A 3 -24.69 21.73 22.19
C ARG A 3 -23.41 20.93 22.12
N ALA A 4 -23.19 20.06 23.10
CA ALA A 4 -22.43 18.83 22.86
C ALA A 4 -23.36 17.92 22.02
N GLY A 5 -23.49 18.27 20.74
CA GLY A 5 -24.04 17.34 19.77
C GLY A 5 -23.14 16.11 19.84
N LYS A 6 -23.65 15.03 20.41
CA LYS A 6 -23.10 13.70 20.18
C LYS A 6 -23.25 13.46 18.69
N THR A 7 -22.28 13.95 17.91
CA THR A 7 -22.11 13.49 16.55
C THR A 7 -21.78 12.03 16.70
N SER A 8 -22.77 11.17 16.51
CA SER A 8 -22.54 9.76 16.21
C SER A 8 -21.74 9.77 14.93
N ILE A 9 -20.43 9.75 15.09
CA ILE A 9 -19.46 9.63 14.03
C ILE A 9 -19.59 8.19 13.54
N MET A 10 -20.53 8.01 12.61
CA MET A 10 -20.59 6.82 11.77
C MET A 10 -19.23 6.77 11.05
N GLY A 11 -18.51 5.66 11.19
CA GLY A 11 -17.06 5.54 10.98
C GLY A 11 -16.48 6.17 9.70
N SER A 12 -17.25 6.28 8.61
CA SER A 12 -16.74 6.82 7.34
C SER A 12 -16.34 8.30 7.39
N ASN A 13 -17.02 9.15 8.15
CA ASN A 13 -16.66 10.58 8.22
C ASN A 13 -15.36 10.79 9.03
N LEU A 14 -15.11 9.95 10.04
CA LEU A 14 -13.88 10.02 10.82
C LEU A 14 -12.68 9.50 10.08
N GLU A 15 -12.84 8.42 9.32
CA GLU A 15 -11.78 7.92 8.45
C GLU A 15 -11.37 8.98 7.44
N GLN A 16 -12.32 9.68 6.82
CA GLN A 16 -12.00 10.78 5.90
C GLN A 16 -11.31 11.96 6.60
N GLN A 17 -11.70 12.30 7.84
CA GLN A 17 -11.02 13.34 8.62
C GLN A 17 -9.61 12.91 9.04
N LEU A 18 -9.42 11.65 9.42
CA LEU A 18 -8.13 11.08 9.81
C LEU A 18 -7.19 11.02 8.61
N ILE A 19 -7.68 10.60 7.44
CA ILE A 19 -6.95 10.67 6.17
C ILE A 19 -6.55 12.12 5.86
N GLY A 20 -7.47 13.07 5.97
CA GLY A 20 -7.17 14.49 5.78
C GLY A 20 -6.08 15.01 6.73
N PHE A 21 -6.11 14.61 8.00
CA PHE A 21 -5.09 14.97 8.98
C PHE A 21 -3.72 14.37 8.66
N ILE A 22 -3.65 13.11 8.22
CA ILE A 22 -2.39 12.49 7.81
C ILE A 22 -1.83 13.23 6.58
N THR A 23 -2.66 13.43 5.56
CA THR A 23 -2.24 14.00 4.28
C THR A 23 -1.80 15.45 4.39
N PHE A 24 -2.56 16.29 5.11
CA PHE A 24 -2.27 17.73 5.17
C PHE A 24 -1.56 18.15 6.44
N GLY A 25 -1.64 17.36 7.51
CA GLY A 25 -1.01 17.66 8.79
C GLY A 25 0.34 17.00 8.95
N LEU A 26 0.42 15.67 8.80
CA LEU A 26 1.63 14.90 9.12
C LEU A 26 2.61 14.80 7.95
N LYS A 27 2.12 14.63 6.72
CA LYS A 27 2.95 14.42 5.53
C LYS A 27 4.07 15.46 5.36
N PRO A 28 3.85 16.78 5.52
CA PRO A 28 4.94 17.76 5.35
C PRO A 28 6.11 17.57 6.33
N TYR A 29 5.82 17.13 7.55
CA TYR A 29 6.86 16.88 8.55
C TYR A 29 7.60 15.57 8.30
N ILE A 30 6.88 14.55 7.85
CA ILE A 30 7.46 13.27 7.47
C ILE A 30 8.45 13.48 6.32
N ASP A 31 8.04 14.18 5.27
CA ASP A 31 8.88 14.46 4.10
C ASP A 31 10.16 15.22 4.50
N THR A 32 10.02 16.23 5.38
CA THR A 32 11.19 16.96 5.90
C THR A 32 12.15 16.06 6.65
N ILE A 33 11.65 15.09 7.43
CA ILE A 33 12.49 14.15 8.16
C ILE A 33 13.18 13.18 7.20
N GLU A 34 12.48 12.68 6.17
CA GLU A 34 13.05 11.80 5.15
C GLU A 34 14.20 12.49 4.40
N ASP A 35 13.97 13.71 3.94
CA ASP A 35 14.96 14.49 3.21
C ASP A 35 16.21 14.73 4.08
N GLU A 36 16.03 15.05 5.36
CA GLU A 36 17.13 15.25 6.29
C GLU A 36 17.91 13.97 6.58
N LEU A 37 17.22 12.84 6.78
CA LEU A 37 17.86 11.54 6.97
C LEU A 37 18.63 11.12 5.71
N ASN A 38 18.01 11.26 4.54
CA ASN A 38 18.62 10.92 3.27
C ASN A 38 19.83 11.80 2.97
N SER A 39 19.73 13.11 3.19
CA SER A 39 20.82 14.06 2.97
C SER A 39 22.01 13.80 3.91
N LYS A 40 21.75 13.64 5.21
CA LYS A 40 22.82 13.58 6.24
C LYS A 40 23.40 12.19 6.45
N LEU A 41 22.59 11.14 6.37
CA LEU A 41 23.02 9.78 6.69
C LEU A 41 23.23 8.92 5.45
N PHE A 42 22.52 9.20 4.35
CA PHE A 42 22.52 8.35 3.16
C PHE A 42 22.96 9.05 1.87
N GLY A 43 23.40 10.32 1.92
CA GLY A 43 23.65 11.15 0.73
C GLY A 43 24.78 10.66 -0.19
N SER A 44 25.64 9.76 0.29
CA SER A 44 26.73 9.14 -0.48
C SER A 44 26.53 7.64 -0.74
N THR A 45 25.41 7.06 -0.32
CA THR A 45 25.12 5.63 -0.43
C THR A 45 24.04 5.38 -1.49
N THR A 46 24.00 4.18 -2.08
CA THR A 46 22.94 3.75 -3.01
C THR A 46 21.61 3.39 -2.33
N ARG A 47 21.47 3.71 -1.05
CA ARG A 47 20.35 3.36 -0.18
C ARG A 47 19.66 4.64 0.23
N PHE A 48 18.35 4.59 0.39
CA PHE A 48 17.54 5.71 0.86
C PHE A 48 16.55 5.20 1.92
N VAL A 49 16.05 6.12 2.74
CA VAL A 49 15.03 5.88 3.76
C VAL A 49 13.77 6.61 3.34
N GLU A 50 12.64 5.90 3.35
CA GLU A 50 11.31 6.43 3.08
C GLU A 50 10.36 5.86 4.14
N PHE A 51 9.54 6.72 4.75
CA PHE A 51 8.45 6.29 5.60
C PHE A 51 7.28 5.84 4.74
N VAL A 52 6.78 4.65 5.03
CA VAL A 52 5.57 4.14 4.40
C VAL A 52 4.35 4.83 5.04
N VAL A 53 4.07 6.08 4.66
CA VAL A 53 2.92 6.88 5.15
C VAL A 53 1.59 6.23 4.77
N GLU A 54 1.56 5.52 3.65
CA GLU A 54 0.49 4.60 3.25
C GLU A 54 0.22 3.49 4.28
N GLY A 55 1.15 3.26 5.21
CA GLY A 55 1.05 2.44 6.42
C GLY A 55 0.23 3.05 7.54
N LEU A 56 0.10 4.38 7.57
CA LEU A 56 -0.67 5.13 8.55
C LEU A 56 -2.13 5.30 8.10
N LEU A 57 -2.36 5.47 6.79
CA LEU A 57 -3.69 5.30 6.17
C LEU A 57 -4.21 3.85 6.25
N ARG A 58 -3.31 2.88 6.48
CA ARG A 58 -3.52 1.42 6.55
C ARG A 58 -4.24 0.92 7.81
N ALA A 59 -4.88 1.78 8.60
CA ALA A 59 -5.75 1.32 9.69
C ALA A 59 -6.88 0.41 9.18
N ASP A 60 -7.16 0.43 7.87
CA ASP A 60 -7.94 -0.61 7.18
C ASP A 60 -7.02 -1.68 6.53
N SER A 61 -6.52 -2.59 7.35
CA SER A 61 -5.82 -3.79 6.87
C SER A 61 -6.65 -4.65 5.90
N ALA A 62 -7.99 -4.54 5.93
CA ALA A 62 -8.87 -5.28 5.04
C ALA A 62 -8.87 -4.69 3.62
N GLY A 63 -8.84 -3.36 3.47
CA GLY A 63 -8.67 -2.70 2.18
C GLY A 63 -7.35 -3.07 1.52
N ARG A 64 -6.26 -3.17 2.29
CA ARG A 64 -4.95 -3.62 1.78
C ARG A 64 -4.96 -5.08 1.35
N ALA A 65 -5.56 -5.97 2.14
CA ALA A 65 -5.71 -7.38 1.76
C ALA A 65 -6.56 -7.53 0.50
N THR A 66 -7.60 -6.72 0.35
CA THR A 66 -8.46 -6.70 -0.84
C THR A 66 -7.72 -6.19 -2.07
N TYR A 67 -6.98 -5.07 -1.95
CA TYR A 67 -6.20 -4.50 -3.06
C TYR A 67 -5.10 -5.45 -3.53
N LEU A 68 -4.27 -5.97 -2.60
CA LEU A 68 -3.20 -6.91 -2.94
C LEU A 68 -3.76 -8.24 -3.46
N GLY A 69 -4.86 -8.73 -2.88
CA GLY A 69 -5.56 -9.92 -3.37
C GLY A 69 -6.10 -9.75 -4.79
N ALA A 70 -6.65 -8.58 -5.12
CA ALA A 70 -7.09 -8.28 -6.49
C ALA A 70 -5.89 -8.12 -7.44
N ALA A 71 -4.84 -7.42 -7.01
CA ALA A 71 -3.66 -7.13 -7.82
C ALA A 71 -2.85 -8.39 -8.17
N LEU A 72 -2.65 -9.29 -7.19
CA LEU A 72 -1.95 -10.56 -7.38
C LEU A 72 -2.82 -11.62 -8.06
N GLY A 73 -4.13 -11.40 -8.14
CA GLY A 73 -5.10 -12.37 -8.63
C GLY A 73 -5.45 -13.42 -7.58
N GLY A 74 -6.60 -14.05 -7.78
CA GLY A 74 -7.16 -15.03 -6.84
C GLY A 74 -8.46 -15.63 -7.35
N SER A 75 -9.36 -16.00 -6.44
CA SER A 75 -10.67 -16.60 -6.79
C SER A 75 -11.57 -15.69 -7.63
N GLY A 76 -11.28 -14.38 -7.67
CA GLY A 76 -12.06 -13.38 -8.42
C GLY A 76 -11.57 -13.09 -9.84
N GLY A 77 -10.45 -13.67 -10.29
CA GLY A 77 -9.92 -13.42 -11.64
C GLY A 77 -8.40 -13.24 -11.69
N SER A 78 -7.93 -12.84 -12.88
CA SER A 78 -6.51 -12.66 -13.17
C SER A 78 -5.98 -11.42 -12.46
N GLY A 79 -4.78 -11.52 -11.90
CA GLY A 79 -4.07 -10.36 -11.36
C GLY A 79 -3.52 -9.47 -12.49
N TRP A 80 -3.06 -8.29 -12.11
CA TRP A 80 -2.34 -7.36 -12.99
C TRP A 80 -0.95 -6.99 -12.46
N MET A 81 -0.56 -7.52 -11.29
CA MET A 81 0.72 -7.26 -10.65
C MET A 81 1.40 -8.57 -10.28
N THR A 82 2.72 -8.59 -10.40
CA THR A 82 3.57 -9.71 -9.96
C THR A 82 3.80 -9.64 -8.44
N ILE A 83 4.22 -10.76 -7.85
CA ILE A 83 4.54 -10.82 -6.42
C ILE A 83 5.70 -9.87 -6.10
N ASN A 84 6.73 -9.83 -6.95
CA ASN A 84 7.88 -8.97 -6.73
C ASN A 84 7.57 -7.48 -6.90
N GLU A 85 6.69 -7.09 -7.83
CA GLU A 85 6.21 -5.70 -7.93
C GLU A 85 5.42 -5.29 -6.69
N ALA A 86 4.54 -6.16 -6.18
CA ALA A 86 3.81 -5.90 -4.94
C ALA A 86 4.76 -5.77 -3.74
N ARG A 87 5.80 -6.61 -3.66
CA ARG A 87 6.82 -6.55 -2.60
C ARG A 87 7.68 -5.29 -2.70
N ALA A 88 8.07 -4.88 -3.91
CA ALA A 88 8.80 -3.63 -4.12
C ALA A 88 8.00 -2.42 -3.63
N LYS A 89 6.70 -2.36 -3.94
CA LYS A 89 5.80 -1.29 -3.45
C LYS A 89 5.62 -1.29 -1.95
N GLU A 90 5.72 -2.45 -1.32
CA GLU A 90 5.65 -2.62 0.13
C GLU A 90 7.02 -2.47 0.81
N ASN A 91 8.05 -2.06 0.06
CA ASN A 91 9.43 -1.93 0.51
C ASN A 91 9.96 -3.22 1.17
N LEU A 92 9.52 -4.37 0.65
CA LEU A 92 9.94 -5.71 1.05
C LEU A 92 11.02 -6.22 0.09
N PRO A 93 11.97 -7.02 0.59
CA PRO A 93 12.98 -7.62 -0.27
C PRO A 93 12.32 -8.50 -1.34
N LEU A 94 12.82 -8.41 -2.57
CA LEU A 94 12.38 -9.24 -3.70
C LEU A 94 12.65 -10.72 -3.41
N LEU A 95 11.81 -11.58 -3.97
CA LEU A 95 12.00 -13.02 -3.94
C LEU A 95 12.75 -13.47 -5.20
N GLU A 96 13.66 -14.41 -5.04
CA GLU A 96 14.39 -15.03 -6.14
C GLU A 96 13.52 -16.10 -6.81
N GLY A 97 13.42 -16.04 -8.14
CA GLY A 97 12.59 -16.97 -8.92
C GLY A 97 11.79 -16.25 -10.00
N ASP A 98 11.66 -16.85 -11.18
CA ASP A 98 10.88 -16.28 -12.29
C ASP A 98 9.38 -16.35 -11.99
N GLU A 99 8.95 -17.31 -11.17
CA GLU A 99 7.58 -17.47 -10.69
C GLU A 99 7.04 -16.24 -9.95
N TYR A 100 7.91 -15.48 -9.27
CA TYR A 100 7.53 -14.27 -8.52
C TYR A 100 7.41 -13.03 -9.41
N ASN A 101 7.90 -13.10 -10.65
CA ASN A 101 7.83 -12.05 -11.66
C ASN A 101 6.77 -12.35 -12.73
N ARG A 102 5.90 -13.36 -12.50
CA ARG A 102 4.78 -13.69 -13.39
C ARG A 102 3.47 -13.18 -12.81
N VAL A 103 2.61 -12.67 -13.69
CA VAL A 103 1.26 -12.23 -13.33
C VAL A 103 0.33 -13.44 -13.35
N THR A 104 -0.49 -13.59 -12.32
CA THR A 104 -1.52 -14.64 -12.28
C THR A 104 -2.54 -14.40 -13.39
N ARG A 105 -2.62 -15.31 -14.35
CA ARG A 105 -3.61 -15.28 -15.43
C ARG A 105 -4.44 -16.55 -15.42
N TRP A 106 -5.76 -16.41 -15.38
CA TRP A 106 -6.67 -17.51 -15.70
C TRP A 106 -6.57 -17.79 -17.19
N GLU A 107 -5.71 -18.73 -17.54
CA GLU A 107 -5.74 -19.31 -18.87
C GLU A 107 -6.96 -20.25 -18.93
N VAL A 108 -7.88 -19.98 -19.86
CA VAL A 108 -8.82 -21.02 -20.28
C VAL A 108 -7.96 -22.09 -20.95
N GLN A 109 -7.70 -23.20 -20.27
CA GLN A 109 -7.14 -24.38 -20.91
C GLN A 109 -8.08 -24.74 -22.06
N LYS A 110 -7.63 -24.55 -23.31
CA LYS A 110 -8.27 -25.21 -24.44
C LYS A 110 -7.94 -26.69 -24.31
N ASN A 111 -8.76 -27.41 -23.56
CA ASN A 111 -8.79 -28.87 -23.60
C ASN A 111 -9.25 -29.28 -24.99
N GLY A 112 -8.30 -29.51 -25.88
CA GLY A 112 -8.60 -29.81 -27.28
C GLY A 112 -7.34 -30.11 -28.07
N ASP A 113 -6.58 -31.10 -27.61
CA ASP A 113 -5.79 -31.95 -28.51
C ASP A 113 -5.99 -33.40 -28.01
N SER A 114 -6.88 -34.11 -28.69
CA SER A 114 -7.08 -35.56 -28.65
C SER A 114 -6.90 -36.10 -30.06
#